data_AF-A0A448NSV7-F1
#
_entry.id   AF-A0A448NSV7-F1
#
_cell.length_a   1.000
_cell.length_b   1.000
_cell.length_c   1.000
_cell.angle_alpha   90.00
_cell.angle_beta   90.00
_cell.angle_gamma   90.00
#
_symmetry.space_group_name_H-M   'P 1'
#
loop_
_entity.id
_entity.type
_entity.pdbx_description
1 polymer ?
#
loop_
_entity_poly.entity_id
_entity_poly.type
_entity_poly.pdbx_seq_one_letter_code
_entity_poly.pdbx_strand_id
1 'polypeptide(L)' 'MKNKTLFLVVGIITFIVFIGYLSEPGPHSMFGYSINIWIIRIAWLIISLSNFANYLKLKKNEK' A
#
# COMPACT_ATOMS: atom_id res chain seq x y z
N MET A 1 7.46 -19.47 -3.64
CA MET A 1 6.18 -19.61 -2.87
C MET A 1 6.06 -18.71 -1.62
N LYS A 2 6.82 -18.88 -0.51
CA LYS A 2 6.63 -18.07 0.73
C LYS A 2 6.67 -16.55 0.51
N ASN A 3 7.65 -16.06 -0.25
CA ASN A 3 7.81 -14.62 -0.49
C ASN A 3 6.70 -14.05 -1.39
N LYS A 4 6.20 -14.84 -2.35
CA LYS A 4 5.11 -14.44 -3.25
C LYS A 4 3.81 -14.18 -2.48
N THR A 5 3.43 -15.11 -1.60
CA THR A 5 2.23 -14.96 -0.76
C THR A 5 2.36 -13.76 0.17
N LEU A 6 3.56 -13.49 0.71
CA LEU A 6 3.82 -12.30 1.53
C LEU A 6 3.57 -11.01 0.75
N PHE A 7 4.11 -10.85 -0.45
CA PHE A 7 3.87 -9.66 -1.28
C PHE A 7 2.37 -9.49 -1.61
N LEU A 8 1.65 -10.57 -1.86
CA LEU A 8 0.20 -10.51 -2.12
C LEU A 8 -0.57 -10.02 -0.88
N VAL A 9 -0.30 -10.63 0.29
CA VAL A 9 -0.96 -10.28 1.55
C VAL A 9 -0.66 -8.84 1.94
N VAL A 10 0.61 -8.42 1.88
CA VAL A 10 1.00 -7.04 2.16
C VAL A 10 0.37 -6.07 1.16
N GLY A 11 0.32 -6.41 -0.12
CA GLY A 11 -0.34 -5.61 -1.16
C GLY A 11 -1.83 -5.38 -0.87
N ILE A 12 -2.55 -6.42 -0.44
CA ILE A 12 -3.97 -6.34 -0.06
C ILE A 12 -4.15 -5.49 1.21
N ILE A 13 -3.36 -5.72 2.27
CA ILE A 13 -3.45 -4.95 3.52
C ILE A 13 -3.22 -3.47 3.26
N THR A 14 -2.13 -3.13 2.56
CA THR A 14 -1.79 -1.74 2.24
C THR A 14 -2.83 -1.08 1.34
N PHE A 15 -3.49 -1.85 0.46
CA PHE A 15 -4.61 -1.35 -0.35
C PHE A 15 -5.84 -1.03 0.51
N ILE A 16 -6.20 -1.89 1.46
CA ILE A 16 -7.31 -1.64 2.39
C ILE A 16 -7.04 -0.38 3.22
N VAL A 17 -5.81 -0.22 3.70
CA VAL A 17 -5.39 1.00 4.42
C VAL A 17 -5.55 2.24 3.54
N PHE A 18 -5.10 2.18 2.28
CA PHE A 18 -5.32 3.26 1.31
C PHE A 18 -6.81 3.64 1.16
N ILE A 19 -7.69 2.64 1.03
CA ILE A 19 -9.15 2.87 0.93
C ILE A 19 -9.68 3.55 2.20
N GLY A 20 -9.22 3.14 3.39
CA GLY A 20 -9.59 3.80 4.65
C GLY A 20 -9.22 5.28 4.68
N TYR A 21 -8.09 5.67 4.08
CA TYR A 21 -7.67 7.06 3.97
C TYR A 21 -8.42 7.87 2.89
N LEU A 22 -9.21 7.23 2.02
CA LEU A 22 -10.07 7.97 1.07
C LEU A 22 -11.24 8.66 1.76
N SER A 23 -11.72 8.10 2.89
CA SER A 23 -12.78 8.72 3.68
C SER A 23 -12.33 9.88 4.59
N GLU A 24 -11.02 10.09 4.78
CA GLU A 24 -10.51 11.21 5.58
C GLU A 24 -10.55 12.54 4.78
N PRO A 25 -11.32 13.56 5.22
CA PRO A 25 -11.49 14.80 4.44
C PRO A 25 -10.39 15.84 4.68
N GLY A 26 -9.60 15.72 5.75
CA GLY A 26 -8.66 16.74 6.22
C GLY A 26 -7.22 16.23 6.36
N PRO A 27 -6.26 17.12 6.65
CA PRO A 27 -4.88 16.73 6.90
C PRO A 27 -4.79 15.78 8.09
N HIS A 28 -3.92 14.78 7.96
CA HIS A 28 -3.73 13.73 8.96
C HIS A 28 -2.67 14.17 9.95
N SER A 29 -2.93 14.06 11.25
CA SER A 29 -1.93 14.34 12.28
C SER A 29 -1.10 13.08 12.54
N MET A 30 0.20 13.15 12.24
CA MET A 30 1.13 12.04 12.50
C MET A 30 2.35 12.59 13.24
N PHE A 31 2.71 11.98 14.38
CA PHE A 31 3.84 12.38 15.22
C PHE A 31 3.80 13.86 15.66
N GLY A 32 2.60 14.42 15.86
CA GLY A 32 2.41 15.82 16.24
C GLY A 32 2.50 16.82 15.07
N TYR A 33 2.75 16.36 13.84
CA TYR A 33 2.77 17.18 12.63
C TYR A 33 1.51 16.99 11.79
N SER A 34 1.01 18.08 11.20
CA SER A 34 -0.10 18.04 10.24
C SER A 34 0.45 17.70 8.85
N ILE A 35 0.16 16.51 8.37
CA ILE A 35 0.60 16.02 7.06
C ILE A 35 -0.57 16.11 6.08
N ASN A 36 -0.29 16.60 4.88
CA ASN A 36 -1.28 16.60 3.81
C ASN A 36 -1.74 15.16 3.53
N ILE A 37 -3.05 14.91 3.64
CA ILE A 37 -3.65 13.59 3.46
C ILE A 37 -3.33 12.97 2.10
N TRP A 38 -3.13 13.78 1.06
CA TRP A 38 -2.73 13.30 -0.25
C TRP A 38 -1.35 12.63 -0.25
N ILE A 39 -0.42 13.09 0.58
CA ILE A 39 0.90 12.44 0.74
C ILE A 39 0.73 11.04 1.32
N ILE A 40 -0.11 10.90 2.36
CA ILE A 40 -0.41 9.61 3.00
C ILE A 40 -1.08 8.66 1.99
N ARG A 41 -2.07 9.15 1.24
CA ARG A 41 -2.77 8.38 0.21
C ARG A 41 -1.80 7.89 -0.87
N ILE A 42 -0.96 8.76 -1.41
CA ILE A 42 0.02 8.41 -2.44
C ILE A 42 1.04 7.41 -1.90
N ALA A 43 1.51 7.58 -0.66
CA ALA A 43 2.46 6.65 -0.05
C ALA A 43 1.86 5.23 0.07
N TRP A 44 0.66 5.09 0.62
CA TRP A 44 0.01 3.79 0.74
C TRP A 44 -0.31 3.16 -0.62
N LEU A 45 -0.72 3.98 -1.60
CA LEU A 45 -0.97 3.51 -2.96
C LEU A 45 0.31 2.98 -3.64
N ILE A 46 1.43 3.70 -3.54
CA ILE A 46 2.72 3.27 -4.11
C ILE A 46 3.19 1.97 -3.45
N ILE A 47 3.07 1.86 -2.13
CA ILE A 47 3.43 0.63 -1.40
C ILE A 47 2.58 -0.54 -1.91
N SER A 48 1.26 -0.35 -2.02
CA SER A 48 0.35 -1.39 -2.50
C SER A 48 0.69 -1.84 -3.92
N LEU A 49 0.83 -0.89 -4.85
CA LEU A 49 1.18 -1.17 -6.25
C LEU A 49 2.53 -1.87 -6.36
N SER A 50 3.53 -1.45 -5.60
CA SER A 50 4.87 -2.06 -5.61
C SER A 50 4.83 -3.51 -5.12
N ASN A 51 4.03 -3.80 -4.09
CA ASN A 51 3.83 -5.16 -3.60
C ASN A 51 3.12 -6.05 -4.65
N PHE A 52 2.06 -5.54 -5.29
CA PHE A 52 1.39 -6.27 -6.37
C PHE A 52 2.31 -6.50 -7.58
N ALA A 53 3.11 -5.51 -7.97
CA ALA A 53 4.10 -5.66 -9.05
C ALA A 53 5.13 -6.74 -8.72
N ASN A 54 5.65 -6.76 -7.50
CA ASN A 54 6.57 -7.81 -7.03
C ASN A 54 5.91 -9.20 -7.01
N TYR A 55 4.66 -9.30 -6.58
CA TYR A 55 3.88 -10.55 -6.65
C TYR A 55 3.77 -11.05 -8.10
N LEU A 56 3.39 -10.19 -9.05
CA LEU A 56 3.26 -10.56 -10.46
C LEU A 56 4.61 -10.97 -11.08
N LYS A 57 5.69 -10.25 -10.73
CA LYS A 57 7.05 -10.59 -11.17
C LYS A 57 7.48 -11.97 -10.69
N LEU A 58 7.28 -12.27 -9.40
CA LEU A 58 7.59 -13.59 -8.84
C LEU A 58 6.70 -14.69 -9.42
N LYS A 59 5.41 -14.41 -9.65
CA LYS A 59 4.49 -15.34 -10.30
C LYS A 59 4.92 -15.67 -11.73
N LYS A 60 5.48 -14.69 -12.46
CA LYS A 60 5.98 -14.88 -13.83
C LYS A 60 7.28 -15.67 -13.86
N ASN A 61 8.18 -15.46 -12.89
CA ASN A 61 9.45 -16.19 -12.79
C ASN A 61 9.30 -17.63 -12.27
N GLU A 62 8.13 -18.01 -11.74
CA GLU A 62 7.79 -19.38 -11.36
C GLU A 62 7.16 -20.18 -12.54
N LYS A 63 6.98 -19.55 -13.72
CA LYS A 63 6.59 -20.21 -14.97
C LYS A 63 7.79 -20.42 -15.87
#